data_AF-A0A6G2PZI0-F1
#
_entry.id   AF-A0A6G2PZI0-F1
#
_cell.length_a   1.000
_cell.length_b   1.000
_cell.length_c   1.000
_cell.angle_alpha   90.00
_cell.angle_beta   90.00
_cell.angle_gamma   90.00
#
_symmetry.space_group_name_H-M   'P 1'
#
loop_
_entity.id
_entity.type
_entity.pdbx_description
1 polymer ?
#
loop_
_entity_poly.entity_id
_entity_poly.type
_entity_poly.pdbx_seq_one_letter_code
_entity_poly.pdbx_strand_id
1 'polypeptide(L)' 'MAPSAMSRGQDNWISSLSEAQPVPYWLEDPGKPAPEPALTGSETCDLLVVGGGYSGLWTALIAKERDPQRDVVLL' A
#
# COMPACT_ATOMS: atom_id res chain seq x y z
N MET A 1 -9.22 -16.02 30.44
CA MET A 1 -8.95 -14.72 31.09
C MET A 1 -8.25 -13.84 30.06
N ALA A 2 -8.75 -12.69 29.61
CA ALA A 2 -9.80 -11.82 30.12
C ALA A 2 -10.69 -11.27 28.96
N PRO A 3 -12.00 -11.60 28.93
CA PRO A 3 -12.99 -10.98 28.03
C PRO A 3 -13.32 -9.51 28.37
N SER A 4 -12.80 -9.03 29.50
CA SER A 4 -13.23 -7.79 30.16
C SER A 4 -12.63 -6.51 29.56
N ALA A 5 -11.70 -6.60 28.60
CA ALA A 5 -11.17 -5.44 27.89
C ALA A 5 -12.10 -4.92 26.78
N MET A 6 -13.15 -5.68 26.43
CA MET A 6 -14.18 -5.27 25.45
C MET A 6 -15.44 -4.67 26.09
N SER A 7 -15.49 -4.51 27.42
CA SER A 7 -16.69 -4.04 28.12
C SER A 7 -16.40 -2.93 29.13
N ARG A 8 -15.97 -1.77 28.61
CA ARG A 8 -16.08 -0.49 29.33
C ARG A 8 -16.56 0.57 28.34
N GLY A 9 -17.79 1.04 28.55
CA GLY A 9 -18.44 2.06 27.73
C GLY A 9 -18.98 1.50 26.41
N GLN A 10 -20.24 1.76 26.11
CA GLN A 10 -20.72 1.75 24.72
C GLN A 10 -20.08 2.95 24.00
N ASP A 11 -18.76 2.91 23.83
CA ASP A 11 -18.05 3.91 23.05
C ASP A 11 -18.35 3.56 21.60
N ASN A 12 -19.24 4.36 21.03
CA ASN A 12 -19.75 4.19 19.68
C ASN A 12 -18.69 4.56 18.61
N TRP A 13 -17.43 4.15 18.81
CA TRP A 13 -16.35 4.37 17.86
C TRP A 13 -16.62 3.70 16.51
N ILE A 14 -17.40 2.61 16.52
CA ILE A 14 -17.91 1.97 15.31
C ILE A 14 -18.75 2.97 14.49
N SER A 15 -19.61 3.77 15.12
CA SER A 15 -20.32 4.84 14.41
C SER A 15 -19.41 5.95 13.92
N SER A 16 -18.26 6.20 14.57
CA SER A 16 -17.26 7.14 14.04
C SER A 16 -16.57 6.62 12.77
N LEU A 17 -16.65 5.31 12.50
CA LEU A 17 -16.11 4.67 11.30
C LEU A 17 -17.20 4.26 10.29
N SER A 18 -18.45 4.65 10.50
CA SER A 18 -19.57 4.19 9.65
C SER A 18 -19.41 4.57 8.17
N GLU A 19 -18.66 5.63 7.89
CA GLU A 19 -18.37 6.15 6.55
C GLU A 19 -17.04 5.62 5.98
N ALA A 20 -16.27 4.84 6.76
CA ALA A 20 -14.99 4.33 6.31
C ALA A 20 -15.20 3.28 5.20
N GLN A 21 -14.43 3.40 4.13
CA GLN A 21 -14.44 2.45 3.02
C GLN A 21 -13.22 1.51 3.12
N PRO A 22 -13.35 0.22 2.76
CA PRO A 22 -12.24 -0.74 2.75
C PRO A 22 -11.37 -0.56 1.49
N VAL A 23 -11.04 0.67 1.14
CA VAL A 23 -10.21 1.02 -0.01
C VAL A 23 -9.00 1.83 0.46
N PRO A 24 -7.80 1.61 -0.11
CA PRO A 24 -6.65 2.43 0.21
C PRO A 24 -6.88 3.90 -0.18
N TYR A 25 -6.65 4.80 0.77
CA TYR A 25 -6.84 6.25 0.60
C TYR A 25 -6.19 6.80 -0.68
N TRP A 26 -4.96 6.38 -0.99
CA TRP A 26 -4.21 6.86 -2.16
C TRP A 26 -4.79 6.41 -3.51
N LEU A 27 -5.69 5.43 -3.54
CA LEU A 27 -6.40 5.04 -4.76
C LEU A 27 -7.65 5.87 -5.01
N GLU A 28 -8.12 6.64 -4.03
CA GLU A 28 -9.23 7.58 -4.17
C GLU A 28 -8.80 9.04 -4.23
N ASP A 29 -7.51 9.33 -4.00
CA ASP A 29 -6.95 10.67 -4.15
C ASP A 29 -7.19 11.20 -5.58
N PRO A 30 -7.90 12.34 -5.75
CA PRO A 30 -8.09 12.96 -7.06
C PRO A 30 -6.77 13.34 -7.75
N GLY A 31 -5.70 13.52 -6.99
CA GLY A 31 -4.34 13.78 -7.47
C GLY A 31 -3.52 12.53 -7.80
N LYS A 32 -4.09 11.32 -7.67
CA LYS A 32 -3.36 10.09 -8.03
C LYS A 32 -2.98 10.08 -9.52
N PRO A 33 -1.81 9.56 -9.88
CA PRO A 33 -1.44 9.42 -11.28
C PRO A 33 -2.39 8.45 -12.01
N ALA A 34 -2.53 8.65 -13.32
CA ALA A 34 -3.19 7.67 -14.16
C ALA A 34 -2.38 6.35 -14.14
N PRO A 35 -3.02 5.18 -14.29
CA PRO A 35 -2.31 3.93 -14.46
C PRO A 35 -1.38 4.00 -15.68
N GLU A 36 -0.16 3.51 -15.51
CA GLU A 36 0.76 3.34 -16.63
C GLU A 36 0.30 2.19 -17.55
N PRO A 37 0.68 2.19 -18.84
CA PRO A 37 0.41 1.08 -19.74
C PRO A 37 0.97 -0.24 -19.20
N ALA A 38 0.27 -1.34 -19.45
CA ALA A 38 0.76 -2.67 -19.11
C ALA A 38 2.08 -2.96 -19.83
N LEU A 39 3.03 -3.57 -19.12
CA LEU A 39 4.27 -4.05 -19.72
C LEU A 39 3.96 -5.23 -20.67
N THR A 40 4.23 -5.05 -21.96
CA THR A 40 3.98 -6.06 -23.00
C THR A 40 5.26 -6.67 -23.57
N GLY A 41 6.42 -6.14 -23.20
CA GLY A 41 7.74 -6.60 -23.62
C GLY A 41 8.49 -7.37 -22.54
N SER A 42 9.67 -7.85 -22.92
CA SER A 42 10.63 -8.41 -21.97
C SER A 42 11.40 -7.30 -21.28
N GLU A 43 11.58 -7.40 -19.98
CA GLU A 43 12.43 -6.51 -19.19
C GLU A 43 13.37 -7.31 -18.28
N THR A 44 14.52 -6.72 -17.99
CA THR A 44 15.52 -7.28 -17.07
C THR A 44 15.82 -6.26 -15.99
N CYS A 45 15.92 -6.69 -14.74
CA CYS A 45 16.26 -5.85 -13.60
C CYS A 45 16.99 -6.67 -12.54
N ASP A 46 17.61 -5.99 -11.58
CA ASP A 46 18.21 -6.66 -10.41
C ASP A 46 17.13 -7.11 -9.42
N LEU A 47 16.04 -6.37 -9.32
CA LEU A 47 14.92 -6.64 -8.42
C LEU A 47 13.57 -6.34 -9.09
N LEU A 48 12.73 -7.36 -9.18
CA LEU A 48 11.33 -7.23 -9.51
C LEU A 48 10.47 -7.20 -8.23
N VAL A 49 9.62 -6.19 -8.09
CA VAL A 49 8.58 -6.09 -7.06
C VAL A 49 7.21 -6.25 -7.70
N VAL A 50 6.41 -7.20 -7.21
CA VAL A 50 5.04 -7.45 -7.69
C VAL A 50 4.04 -6.82 -6.72
N GLY A 51 3.28 -5.84 -7.22
CA GLY A 51 2.24 -5.09 -6.54
C GLY A 51 2.67 -3.66 -6.17
N GLY A 52 2.12 -2.65 -6.86
CA GLY A 52 2.27 -1.22 -6.54
C GLY A 52 1.50 -0.70 -5.31
N GLY A 53 1.23 -1.56 -4.32
CA GLY A 53 0.63 -1.17 -3.04
C GLY A 53 1.67 -0.61 -2.06
N TYR A 54 1.23 -0.25 -0.84
CA TYR A 54 2.12 0.29 0.21
C TYR A 54 3.37 -0.55 0.43
N SER A 55 3.21 -1.86 0.65
CA SER A 55 4.34 -2.75 0.91
C SER A 55 5.30 -2.84 -0.28
N GLY A 56 4.79 -2.86 -1.52
CA GLY A 56 5.63 -2.95 -2.72
C GLY A 56 6.40 -1.66 -2.99
N LEU A 57 5.72 -0.51 -2.93
CA LEU A 57 6.35 0.80 -3.05
C LEU A 57 7.41 1.03 -1.98
N TRP A 58 7.11 0.67 -0.72
CA TRP A 58 8.06 0.80 0.38
C TRP A 58 9.27 -0.13 0.22
N THR A 59 9.04 -1.34 -0.32
CA THR A 59 10.12 -2.27 -0.66
C THR A 59 11.02 -1.70 -1.75
N ALA A 60 10.45 -1.15 -2.83
CA ALA A 60 11.20 -0.52 -3.90
C ALA A 60 12.00 0.70 -3.41
N LEU A 61 11.38 1.55 -2.59
CA LEU A 61 12.03 2.71 -1.97
C LEU A 61 13.24 2.28 -1.14
N ILE A 62 13.06 1.36 -0.19
CA ILE A 62 14.16 0.87 0.66
C ILE A 62 15.26 0.23 -0.19
N ALA A 63 14.93 -0.48 -1.27
CA ALA A 63 15.92 -1.07 -2.17
C ALA A 63 16.78 0.01 -2.83
N LYS A 64 16.17 1.09 -3.31
CA LYS A 64 16.87 2.25 -3.90
C LYS A 64 17.64 3.08 -2.86
N GLU A 65 17.13 3.22 -1.64
CA GLU A 65 17.86 3.90 -0.55
C GLU A 65 19.13 3.15 -0.17
N ARG A 66 19.09 1.81 -0.13
CA ARG A 66 20.26 0.97 0.18
C ARG A 66 21.28 0.96 -0.95
N ASP A 67 20.83 0.99 -2.19
CA ASP A 67 21.67 1.02 -3.39
C ASP A 67 20.98 1.83 -4.49
N PRO A 68 21.36 3.11 -4.66
CA PRO A 68 20.76 3.97 -5.67
C PRO A 68 20.99 3.51 -7.10
N GLN A 69 22.00 2.66 -7.36
CA GLN A 69 22.29 2.12 -8.69
C GLN A 69 21.48 0.87 -9.03
N ARG A 70 20.86 0.21 -8.03
CA ARG A 70 20.06 -1.00 -8.27
C ARG A 70 18.93 -0.73 -9.24
N ASP A 71 18.82 -1.57 -10.25
CA ASP A 71 17.70 -1.52 -11.19
C ASP A 71 16.48 -2.23 -10.59
N VAL A 72 15.39 -1.50 -10.41
CA VAL A 72 14.19 -1.97 -9.71
C VAL A 72 12.99 -1.76 -10.62
N VAL A 73 12.32 -2.86 -10.96
CA VAL A 73 11.05 -2.85 -11.69
C VAL A 73 9.91 -3.12 -10.71
N LEU A 74 8.86 -2.32 -10.79
CA LEU A 74 7.62 -2.48 -10.02
C LEU A 74 6.48 -2.75 -11.01
N LEU A 75 5.74 -3.85 -10.79
CA LEU A 75 4.57 -4.23 -11.58
C LEU A 75 3.29 -4.24 -10.76
#